data_AF-A0A8T6L8B0-F1
#
_entry.id   AF-A0A8T6L8B0-F1
#
_cell.length_a   1.000
_cell.length_b   1.000
_cell.length_c   1.000
_cell.angle_alpha   90.00
_cell.angle_beta   90.00
_cell.angle_gamma   90.00
#
_symmetry.space_group_name_H-M   'P 1'
#
loop_
_entity.id
_entity.type
_entity.pdbx_description
1 polymer ?
#
loop_
_entity_poly.entity_id
_entity_poly.type
_entity_poly.pdbx_seq_one_letter_code
_entity_poly.pdbx_strand_id
1 'polypeptide(L)'
;MLGWLAWCPVHASEMAVPEALRDWQQWVLKDKAYRDCPFFFDHAASRESDFACVWPGELDLKVDSAGARFDQAWTLYGGEQWLPLPGNAAHWPERVTVNDRPVRVVMRNGTPSLWLGPGRHRVSGRFAWAERPGVLALPTQSGLLSLQVDGRRVVRPMRTEQGLFLGEAGPDSPERNAVRTEIYRLVEDDVPTRLTTVLFVDVSGEVREELFGPLLPEGFVPLALDAELPARLESDGQLRLQVRPGEWRIEMQARAEDTLDVIGLEAGAGNLPDSEIWSYRPNVRQRVTQAEGPASVQPEQVGVPPDWRQLAAFRIRPGERLLVTERSRGMGAADNELRLYREVWLDFEGTGLLAADEISGRMRRGWRLDMAAPYRLLSARDWDDHLLVTEGAEAGWTGVELRHPQVMMQSLASIERNGRMPVTGWNTRFDAVNLGLNLPPGYKLLAAPGADLAHGSWASRWRLLDFFLISIITVGAWRLLGPAAGVVALLAVGLSYQEANAPAWVWLNLLIAMALLRVAPEG
;
A
#
# COMPACT_ATOMS: atom_id res chain seq x y z
N MET A 1 -24.75 -40.01 -43.71
CA MET A 1 -25.13 -39.77 -42.30
C MET A 1 -24.98 -38.27 -42.06
N LEU A 2 -26.06 -37.50 -42.26
CA LEU A 2 -26.06 -36.04 -42.21
C LEU A 2 -26.09 -35.57 -40.75
N GLY A 3 -25.06 -34.84 -40.32
CA GLY A 3 -25.03 -34.17 -39.02
C GLY A 3 -25.83 -32.88 -39.08
N TRP A 4 -26.94 -32.83 -38.35
CA TRP A 4 -27.76 -31.64 -38.15
C TRP A 4 -27.08 -30.74 -37.11
N LEU A 5 -26.59 -29.58 -37.53
CA LEU A 5 -26.27 -28.46 -36.66
C LEU A 5 -27.59 -27.80 -36.26
N ALA A 6 -28.01 -28.01 -35.01
CA ALA A 6 -29.14 -27.30 -34.42
C ALA A 6 -28.74 -25.84 -34.15
N TRP A 7 -29.30 -24.90 -34.90
CA TRP A 7 -29.35 -23.50 -34.53
C TRP A 7 -30.37 -23.35 -33.39
N CYS A 8 -29.89 -22.98 -32.20
CA CYS A 8 -30.76 -22.51 -31.12
C CYS A 8 -31.02 -21.01 -31.31
N PRO A 9 -32.25 -20.57 -31.63
CA PRO A 9 -32.58 -19.15 -31.62
C PRO A 9 -32.69 -18.70 -30.16
N VAL A 10 -31.79 -17.82 -29.73
CA VAL A 10 -31.92 -17.10 -28.46
C VAL A 10 -33.15 -16.21 -28.56
N HIS A 11 -34.27 -16.67 -28.02
CA HIS A 11 -35.45 -15.83 -27.80
C HIS A 11 -35.19 -15.03 -26.51
N ALA A 12 -34.99 -13.73 -26.65
CA ALA A 12 -35.02 -12.81 -25.51
C ALA A 12 -36.41 -12.93 -24.86
N SER A 13 -36.45 -13.45 -23.63
CA SER A 13 -37.68 -13.60 -22.87
C SER A 13 -38.17 -12.20 -22.48
N GLU A 14 -39.21 -11.69 -23.13
CA GLU A 14 -39.93 -10.52 -22.64
C GLU A 14 -40.45 -10.86 -21.24
N MET A 15 -39.91 -10.20 -20.21
CA MET A 15 -40.45 -10.33 -18.85
C MET A 15 -41.90 -9.86 -18.88
N ALA A 16 -42.84 -10.79 -18.71
CA ALA A 16 -44.26 -10.48 -18.75
C ALA A 16 -44.64 -9.54 -17.60
N VAL A 17 -45.08 -8.32 -17.94
CA VAL A 17 -45.60 -7.36 -16.97
C VAL A 17 -46.95 -7.87 -16.43
N PRO A 18 -47.11 -8.06 -15.10
CA PRO A 18 -48.38 -8.48 -14.51
C PRO A 18 -49.53 -7.55 -14.90
N GLU A 19 -50.73 -8.10 -15.11
CA GLU A 19 -51.89 -7.35 -15.62
C GLU A 19 -52.23 -6.11 -14.78
N ALA A 20 -52.17 -6.24 -13.45
CA ALA A 20 -52.39 -5.14 -12.50
C ALA A 20 -51.39 -3.96 -12.65
N LEU A 21 -50.25 -4.16 -13.32
CA LEU A 21 -49.20 -3.16 -13.50
C LEU A 21 -49.12 -2.60 -14.93
N ARG A 22 -49.93 -3.08 -15.87
CA ARG A 22 -49.88 -2.62 -17.26
C ARG A 22 -50.12 -1.12 -17.39
N ASP A 23 -51.13 -0.60 -16.69
CA ASP A 23 -51.49 0.81 -16.75
C ASP A 23 -50.41 1.75 -16.16
N TRP A 24 -49.52 1.21 -15.31
CA TRP A 24 -48.43 1.95 -14.68
C TRP A 24 -47.17 2.04 -15.55
N GLN A 25 -47.08 1.26 -16.64
CA GLN A 25 -45.87 1.17 -17.45
C GLN A 25 -45.44 2.53 -18.01
N GLN A 26 -46.37 3.32 -18.55
CA GLN A 26 -46.07 4.66 -19.07
C GLN A 26 -45.58 5.61 -17.98
N TRP A 27 -46.14 5.48 -16.76
CA TRP A 27 -45.71 6.29 -15.62
C TRP A 27 -44.28 5.92 -15.17
N VAL A 28 -43.94 4.63 -15.14
CA VAL A 28 -42.58 4.16 -14.78
C VAL A 28 -41.53 4.54 -15.85
N LEU A 29 -41.94 4.58 -17.11
CA LEU A 29 -41.10 4.97 -18.25
C LEU A 29 -41.06 6.48 -18.49
N LYS A 30 -41.79 7.28 -17.70
CA LYS A 30 -41.72 8.73 -17.76
C LYS A 30 -40.27 9.18 -17.55
N ASP A 31 -39.78 10.07 -18.42
CA ASP A 31 -38.41 10.57 -18.46
C ASP A 31 -37.33 9.49 -18.71
N LYS A 32 -37.73 8.31 -19.23
CA LYS A 32 -36.83 7.21 -19.61
C LYS A 32 -36.88 6.88 -21.11
N ALA A 33 -37.09 7.91 -21.94
CA ALA A 33 -37.10 7.78 -23.40
C ALA A 33 -35.78 7.21 -23.96
N TYR A 34 -34.68 7.30 -23.21
CA TYR A 34 -33.40 6.69 -23.58
C TYR A 34 -33.46 5.15 -23.68
N ARG A 35 -34.46 4.50 -23.07
CA ARG A 35 -34.61 3.04 -23.12
C ARG A 35 -35.04 2.52 -24.50
N ASP A 36 -35.48 3.40 -25.38
CA ASP A 36 -35.77 3.09 -26.78
C ASP A 36 -34.52 3.20 -27.69
N CYS A 37 -33.40 3.68 -27.14
CA CYS A 37 -32.14 3.81 -27.87
C CYS A 37 -31.37 2.48 -27.87
N PRO A 38 -30.47 2.26 -28.85
CA PRO A 38 -29.50 1.18 -28.78
C PRO A 38 -28.62 1.30 -27.52
N PHE A 39 -28.21 0.17 -26.93
CA PHE A 39 -27.28 0.14 -25.80
C PHE A 39 -25.96 -0.52 -26.20
N PHE A 40 -24.89 -0.21 -25.47
CA PHE A 40 -23.57 -0.83 -25.67
C PHE A 40 -23.58 -2.28 -25.20
N PHE A 41 -23.12 -3.22 -26.03
CA PHE A 41 -23.29 -4.65 -25.79
C PHE A 41 -22.58 -5.17 -24.52
N ASP A 42 -21.55 -4.47 -24.07
CA ASP A 42 -20.72 -4.75 -22.89
C ASP A 42 -21.24 -4.08 -21.61
N HIS A 43 -22.33 -3.32 -21.70
CA HIS A 43 -23.01 -2.70 -20.58
C HIS A 43 -24.28 -3.47 -20.19
N ALA A 44 -24.66 -3.41 -18.91
CA ALA A 44 -25.85 -4.08 -18.37
C ALA A 44 -27.20 -3.45 -18.78
N ALA A 45 -27.21 -2.47 -19.71
CA ALA A 45 -28.39 -1.74 -20.19
C ALA A 45 -29.31 -1.22 -19.05
N SER A 46 -28.70 -0.73 -17.98
CA SER A 46 -29.40 -0.46 -16.71
C SER A 46 -29.56 1.03 -16.43
N ARG A 47 -28.54 1.83 -16.77
CA ARG A 47 -28.48 3.28 -16.55
C ARG A 47 -28.55 4.01 -17.89
N GLU A 48 -28.96 5.27 -17.88
CA GLU A 48 -29.06 6.10 -19.10
C GLU A 48 -27.75 6.18 -19.90
N SER A 49 -26.59 6.24 -19.23
CA SER A 49 -25.27 6.26 -19.87
C SER A 49 -24.93 4.98 -20.66
N ASP A 50 -25.66 3.89 -20.43
CA ASP A 50 -25.46 2.62 -21.14
C ASP A 50 -26.13 2.66 -22.54
N PHE A 51 -26.91 3.70 -22.84
CA PHE A 51 -27.68 3.87 -24.07
C PHE A 51 -27.10 4.98 -24.97
N ALA A 52 -27.02 4.71 -26.27
CA ALA A 52 -26.51 5.61 -27.30
C ALA A 52 -27.67 6.24 -28.10
N CYS A 53 -28.28 7.30 -27.56
CA CYS A 53 -29.39 7.99 -28.22
C CYS A 53 -28.97 8.93 -29.36
N VAL A 54 -27.69 9.30 -29.41
CA VAL A 54 -27.14 10.16 -30.46
C VAL A 54 -26.04 9.37 -31.15
N TRP A 55 -26.29 8.93 -32.38
CA TRP A 55 -25.35 8.10 -33.14
C TRP A 55 -24.72 8.89 -34.30
N PRO A 56 -23.41 9.19 -34.23
CA PRO A 56 -22.68 9.83 -35.30
C PRO A 56 -22.32 8.84 -36.41
N GLY A 57 -22.51 9.26 -37.65
CA GLY A 57 -21.82 8.71 -38.80
C GLY A 57 -20.40 9.28 -38.94
N GLU A 58 -19.74 8.93 -40.04
CA GLU A 58 -18.44 9.50 -40.41
C GLU A 58 -18.54 11.01 -40.62
N LEU A 59 -17.62 11.75 -40.02
CA LEU A 59 -17.41 13.17 -40.24
C LEU A 59 -16.48 13.36 -41.46
N ASP A 60 -16.97 13.93 -42.55
CA ASP A 60 -16.15 14.39 -43.68
C ASP A 60 -15.73 15.84 -43.42
N LEU A 61 -14.43 16.06 -43.20
CA LEU A 61 -13.86 17.38 -42.97
C LEU A 61 -12.86 17.74 -44.07
N LYS A 62 -13.13 18.82 -44.78
CA LYS A 62 -12.29 19.38 -45.84
C LYS A 62 -11.79 20.75 -45.42
N VAL A 63 -10.48 20.87 -45.26
CA VAL A 63 -9.79 22.04 -44.68
C VAL A 63 -8.87 22.64 -45.72
N ASP A 64 -8.84 23.96 -45.78
CA ASP A 64 -7.89 24.76 -46.54
C ASP A 64 -7.33 25.92 -45.70
N SER A 65 -6.57 26.84 -46.31
CA SER A 65 -5.98 27.99 -45.60
C SER A 65 -7.02 29.03 -45.13
N ALA A 66 -8.19 29.12 -45.76
CA ALA A 66 -9.19 30.15 -45.50
C ALA A 66 -10.43 29.63 -44.73
N GLY A 67 -10.61 28.32 -44.66
CA GLY A 67 -11.72 27.72 -43.94
C GLY A 67 -11.74 26.21 -43.93
N ALA A 68 -12.88 25.68 -43.51
CA ALA A 68 -13.19 24.26 -43.65
C ALA A 68 -14.67 24.05 -43.94
N ARG A 69 -14.99 22.89 -44.50
CA ARG A 69 -16.36 22.39 -44.63
C ARG A 69 -16.46 21.06 -43.92
N PHE A 70 -17.49 20.93 -43.09
CA PHE A 70 -17.82 19.65 -42.47
C PHE A 70 -19.17 19.14 -42.97
N ASP A 71 -19.30 17.82 -43.05
CA ASP A 71 -20.54 17.10 -43.32
C ASP A 71 -20.57 15.85 -42.44
N GLN A 72 -21.68 15.62 -41.75
CA GLN A 72 -21.86 14.44 -40.91
C GLN A 72 -23.32 14.01 -40.87
N ALA A 73 -23.56 12.72 -41.08
CA ALA A 73 -24.87 12.12 -40.85
C ALA A 73 -25.01 11.75 -39.37
N TRP A 74 -26.18 12.00 -38.79
CA TRP A 74 -26.51 11.68 -37.42
C TRP A 74 -27.83 10.92 -37.38
N THR A 75 -27.92 9.93 -36.49
CA THR A 75 -29.18 9.25 -36.17
C THR A 75 -29.50 9.50 -34.70
N LEU A 76 -30.62 10.19 -34.45
CA LEU A 76 -31.12 10.45 -33.10
C LEU A 76 -32.26 9.49 -32.80
N TYR A 77 -32.13 8.75 -31.70
CA TYR A 77 -33.13 7.84 -31.16
C TYR A 77 -33.85 8.49 -29.96
N GLY A 78 -35.09 8.09 -29.69
CA GLY A 78 -35.85 8.57 -28.54
C GLY A 78 -36.43 9.99 -28.72
N GLY A 79 -36.23 10.86 -27.73
CA GLY A 79 -36.74 12.23 -27.70
C GLY A 79 -35.82 13.27 -28.35
N GLU A 80 -36.11 14.56 -28.15
CA GLU A 80 -35.25 15.66 -28.61
C GLU A 80 -33.94 15.70 -27.83
N GLN A 81 -32.82 15.98 -28.51
CA GLN A 81 -31.47 15.90 -27.95
C GLN A 81 -30.57 17.04 -28.45
N TRP A 82 -29.56 17.37 -27.65
CA TRP A 82 -28.49 18.29 -28.04
C TRP A 82 -27.45 17.55 -28.88
N LEU A 83 -27.20 18.06 -30.08
CA LEU A 83 -26.20 17.57 -31.00
C LEU A 83 -24.98 18.52 -31.01
N PRO A 84 -23.81 18.10 -30.51
CA PRO A 84 -22.60 18.91 -30.57
C PRO A 84 -22.02 18.91 -31.99
N LEU A 85 -21.46 20.04 -32.39
CA LEU A 85 -20.81 20.24 -33.69
C LEU A 85 -19.30 20.43 -33.51
N PRO A 86 -18.50 20.20 -34.56
CA PRO A 86 -17.12 20.66 -34.62
C PRO A 86 -16.99 22.16 -34.30
N GLY A 87 -15.89 22.54 -33.67
CA GLY A 87 -15.57 23.93 -33.34
C GLY A 87 -15.68 24.29 -31.86
N ASN A 88 -15.42 25.57 -31.57
CA ASN A 88 -15.46 26.16 -30.23
C ASN A 88 -15.79 27.66 -30.33
N ALA A 89 -15.62 28.42 -29.24
CA ALA A 89 -15.88 29.86 -29.24
C ALA A 89 -14.97 30.66 -30.20
N ALA A 90 -13.71 30.23 -30.40
CA ALA A 90 -12.76 30.89 -31.28
C ALA A 90 -12.97 30.49 -32.75
N HIS A 91 -13.29 29.23 -33.00
CA HIS A 91 -13.56 28.67 -34.33
C HIS A 91 -15.01 28.22 -34.41
N TRP A 92 -15.90 29.19 -34.63
CA TRP A 92 -17.34 28.96 -34.65
C TRP A 92 -17.81 28.44 -36.02
N PRO A 93 -18.65 27.39 -36.07
CA PRO A 93 -19.21 26.92 -37.34
C PRO A 93 -20.29 27.88 -37.85
N GLU A 94 -20.13 28.31 -39.09
CA GLU A 94 -21.03 29.17 -39.83
C GLU A 94 -21.84 28.41 -40.87
N ARG A 95 -22.92 29.04 -41.35
CA ARG A 95 -23.78 28.52 -42.44
C ARG A 95 -24.19 27.06 -42.21
N VAL A 96 -24.51 26.73 -40.95
CA VAL A 96 -24.91 25.37 -40.56
C VAL A 96 -26.30 25.08 -41.09
N THR A 97 -26.44 23.90 -41.70
CA THR A 97 -27.68 23.39 -42.27
C THR A 97 -27.96 21.99 -41.72
N VAL A 98 -29.25 21.69 -41.53
CA VAL A 98 -29.75 20.35 -41.23
C VAL A 98 -30.67 19.96 -42.37
N ASN A 99 -30.33 18.89 -43.10
CA ASN A 99 -31.04 18.45 -44.29
C ASN A 99 -31.24 19.62 -45.30
N ASP A 100 -30.15 20.33 -45.59
CA ASP A 100 -30.07 21.50 -46.48
C ASP A 100 -30.89 22.75 -46.03
N ARG A 101 -31.46 22.73 -44.82
CA ARG A 101 -32.17 23.88 -44.25
C ARG A 101 -31.29 24.62 -43.24
N PRO A 102 -31.13 25.96 -43.33
CA PRO A 102 -30.35 26.73 -42.36
C PRO A 102 -30.91 26.60 -40.95
N VAL A 103 -30.03 26.41 -39.97
CA VAL A 103 -30.38 26.32 -38.56
C VAL A 103 -29.51 27.25 -37.72
N ARG A 104 -30.00 27.61 -36.53
CA ARG A 104 -29.22 28.39 -35.55
C ARG A 104 -28.42 27.44 -34.66
N VAL A 105 -27.14 27.74 -34.51
CA VAL A 105 -26.24 27.08 -33.58
C VAL A 105 -26.21 27.87 -32.28
N VAL A 106 -26.20 27.18 -31.14
CA VAL A 106 -26.08 27.80 -29.81
C VAL A 106 -24.85 27.24 -29.09
N MET A 107 -24.29 28.02 -28.16
CA MET A 107 -23.14 27.56 -27.37
C MET A 107 -23.64 26.83 -26.13
N ARG A 108 -23.11 25.63 -25.88
CA ARG A 108 -23.38 24.86 -24.66
C ARG A 108 -22.08 24.28 -24.13
N ASN A 109 -21.70 24.64 -22.91
CA ASN A 109 -20.47 24.17 -22.25
C ASN A 109 -19.21 24.35 -23.13
N GLY A 110 -19.10 25.46 -23.86
CA GLY A 110 -17.98 25.73 -24.76
C GLY A 110 -18.05 25.05 -26.14
N THR A 111 -19.06 24.23 -26.42
CA THR A 111 -19.24 23.53 -27.70
C THR A 111 -20.43 24.07 -28.48
N PRO A 112 -20.28 24.36 -29.79
CA PRO A 112 -21.41 24.70 -30.66
C PRO A 112 -22.37 23.52 -30.78
N SER A 113 -23.66 23.74 -30.59
CA SER A 113 -24.67 22.67 -30.49
C SER A 113 -25.98 23.02 -31.21
N LEU A 114 -26.71 21.99 -31.63
CA LEU A 114 -28.07 22.07 -32.20
C LEU A 114 -29.06 21.30 -31.32
N TRP A 115 -30.30 21.76 -31.25
CA TRP A 115 -31.39 20.99 -30.64
C TRP A 115 -32.22 20.33 -31.74
N LEU A 116 -32.26 19.00 -31.78
CA LEU A 116 -32.92 18.24 -32.85
C LEU A 116 -33.79 17.12 -32.27
N GLY A 117 -34.92 16.87 -32.93
CA GLY A 117 -35.78 15.74 -32.66
C GLY A 117 -35.26 14.41 -33.23
N PRO A 118 -35.93 13.29 -32.92
CA PRO A 118 -35.53 11.97 -33.42
C PRO A 118 -35.55 11.88 -34.95
N GLY A 119 -34.73 10.98 -35.48
CA GLY A 119 -34.63 10.71 -36.91
C GLY A 119 -33.21 10.83 -37.45
N ARG A 120 -33.09 10.69 -38.77
CA ARG A 120 -31.81 10.84 -39.49
C ARG A 120 -31.66 12.28 -39.95
N HIS A 121 -30.53 12.89 -39.60
CA HIS A 121 -30.21 14.27 -39.92
C HIS A 121 -28.85 14.32 -40.59
N ARG A 122 -28.75 14.99 -41.73
CA ARG A 122 -27.47 15.35 -42.32
C ARG A 122 -27.13 16.78 -41.93
N VAL A 123 -26.04 16.95 -41.21
CA VAL A 123 -25.59 18.25 -40.73
C VAL A 123 -24.35 18.66 -41.49
N SER A 124 -24.40 19.83 -42.11
CA SER A 124 -23.26 20.40 -42.82
C SER A 124 -23.05 21.83 -42.39
N GLY A 125 -21.80 22.28 -42.37
CA GLY A 125 -21.46 23.66 -42.07
C GLY A 125 -20.09 24.04 -42.61
N ARG A 126 -19.71 25.29 -42.37
CA ARG A 126 -18.42 25.83 -42.79
C ARG A 126 -17.75 26.56 -41.65
N PHE A 127 -16.43 26.61 -41.70
CA PHE A 127 -15.63 27.51 -40.90
C PHE A 127 -15.01 28.54 -41.81
N ALA A 128 -14.88 29.76 -41.30
CA ALA A 128 -14.11 30.82 -41.91
C ALA A 128 -13.05 31.26 -40.89
N TRP A 129 -11.80 31.30 -41.31
CA TRP A 129 -10.70 31.77 -40.49
C TRP A 129 -9.73 32.56 -41.36
N ALA A 130 -9.13 33.62 -40.79
CA ALA A 130 -8.07 34.36 -41.48
C ALA A 130 -6.81 33.51 -41.62
N GLU A 131 -6.56 32.67 -40.62
CA GLU A 131 -5.45 31.73 -40.56
C GLU A 131 -5.95 30.40 -40.03
N ARG A 132 -5.49 29.30 -40.64
CA ARG A 132 -5.91 27.95 -40.24
C ARG A 132 -5.41 27.65 -38.82
N PRO A 133 -6.28 27.23 -37.90
CA PRO A 133 -5.83 26.80 -36.59
C PRO A 133 -5.05 25.50 -36.69
N GLY A 134 -4.02 25.34 -35.86
CA GLY A 134 -3.28 24.09 -35.81
C GLY A 134 -4.09 22.92 -35.24
N VAL A 135 -5.11 23.21 -34.42
CA VAL A 135 -6.03 22.21 -33.85
C VAL A 135 -7.47 22.71 -33.94
N LEU A 136 -8.38 21.87 -34.45
CA LEU A 136 -9.82 22.12 -34.47
C LEU A 136 -10.54 21.21 -33.47
N ALA A 137 -11.26 21.81 -32.51
CA ALA A 137 -12.04 21.06 -31.53
C ALA A 137 -13.10 20.16 -32.21
N LEU A 138 -13.17 18.89 -31.82
CA LEU A 138 -14.16 17.93 -32.30
C LEU A 138 -14.95 17.31 -31.13
N PRO A 139 -16.27 17.13 -31.26
CA PRO A 139 -17.07 16.41 -30.27
C PRO A 139 -16.53 15.00 -30.03
N THR A 140 -16.48 14.56 -28.77
CA THR A 140 -16.04 13.21 -28.39
C THR A 140 -16.83 12.11 -29.09
N GLN A 141 -18.09 12.38 -29.42
CA GLN A 141 -19.00 11.47 -30.11
C GLN A 141 -18.54 11.16 -31.55
N SER A 142 -17.93 12.12 -32.27
CA SER A 142 -17.50 11.91 -33.65
C SER A 142 -16.22 11.08 -33.73
N GLY A 143 -16.36 9.75 -33.70
CA GLY A 143 -15.22 8.81 -33.71
C GLY A 143 -14.68 8.46 -35.09
N LEU A 144 -15.53 8.41 -36.12
CA LEU A 144 -15.14 8.13 -37.50
C LEU A 144 -14.91 9.43 -38.27
N LEU A 145 -13.74 9.59 -38.89
CA LEU A 145 -13.32 10.84 -39.53
C LEU A 145 -12.62 10.56 -40.87
N SER A 146 -13.07 11.27 -41.92
CA SER A 146 -12.34 11.48 -43.16
C SER A 146 -11.83 12.92 -43.19
N LEU A 147 -10.51 13.10 -43.32
CA LEU A 147 -9.86 14.41 -43.37
C LEU A 147 -9.17 14.63 -44.71
N GLN A 148 -9.43 15.81 -45.30
CA GLN A 148 -8.67 16.35 -46.42
C GLN A 148 -8.13 17.73 -46.04
N VAL A 149 -6.81 17.94 -46.18
CA VAL A 149 -6.15 19.23 -45.94
C VAL A 149 -5.48 19.67 -47.23
N ASP A 150 -5.78 20.89 -47.70
CA ASP A 150 -5.25 21.47 -48.93
C ASP A 150 -5.41 20.53 -50.15
N GLY A 151 -6.58 19.90 -50.25
CA GLY A 151 -6.92 18.94 -51.30
C GLY A 151 -6.26 17.56 -51.17
N ARG A 152 -5.40 17.33 -50.17
CA ARG A 152 -4.74 16.03 -49.93
C ARG A 152 -5.44 15.25 -48.82
N ARG A 153 -5.73 13.97 -49.07
CA ARG A 153 -6.34 13.09 -48.07
C ARG A 153 -5.32 12.73 -46.99
N VAL A 154 -5.71 12.90 -45.73
CA VAL A 154 -4.91 12.48 -44.57
C VAL A 154 -5.32 11.07 -44.17
N VAL A 155 -4.43 10.10 -44.35
CA VAL A 155 -4.72 8.67 -44.15
C VAL A 155 -4.91 8.32 -42.67
N ARG A 156 -4.16 8.98 -41.78
CA ARG A 156 -4.26 8.81 -40.33
C ARG A 156 -4.38 10.18 -39.65
N PRO A 157 -5.61 10.72 -39.53
CA PRO A 157 -5.83 11.98 -38.83
C PRO A 157 -5.42 11.86 -37.36
N MET A 158 -4.61 12.80 -36.86
CA MET A 158 -4.14 12.78 -35.47
C MET A 158 -5.10 13.58 -34.60
N ARG A 159 -5.69 12.92 -33.60
CA ARG A 159 -6.62 13.51 -32.64
C ARG A 159 -6.01 13.48 -31.24
N THR A 160 -6.11 14.60 -30.52
CA THR A 160 -5.73 14.75 -29.11
C THR A 160 -6.98 15.09 -28.28
N GLU A 161 -6.83 15.25 -26.97
CA GLU A 161 -7.92 15.75 -26.10
C GLU A 161 -8.39 17.16 -26.51
N GLN A 162 -7.50 17.96 -27.10
CA GLN A 162 -7.80 19.34 -27.52
C GLN A 162 -8.52 19.41 -28.88
N GLY A 163 -8.42 18.37 -29.71
CA GLY A 163 -9.10 18.30 -31.01
C GLY A 163 -8.33 17.58 -32.10
N LEU A 164 -8.69 17.88 -33.35
CA LEU A 164 -8.07 17.35 -34.55
C LEU A 164 -6.93 18.26 -35.02
N PHE A 165 -5.74 17.70 -35.20
CA PHE A 165 -4.59 18.42 -35.75
C PHE A 165 -4.77 18.69 -37.25
N LEU A 166 -4.62 19.96 -37.66
CA LEU A 166 -4.80 20.43 -39.04
C LEU A 166 -3.49 20.89 -39.73
N GLY A 167 -2.35 20.82 -39.02
CA GLY A 167 -1.05 21.31 -39.48
C GLY A 167 -0.52 22.43 -38.60
N GLU A 168 0.66 22.95 -38.93
CA GLU A 168 1.20 24.15 -38.26
C GLU A 168 0.37 25.38 -38.66
N ALA A 169 0.08 26.26 -37.70
CA ALA A 169 -0.39 27.61 -38.02
C ALA A 169 0.70 28.33 -38.83
N GLY A 170 0.31 29.20 -39.76
CA GLY A 170 1.25 29.94 -40.59
C GLY A 170 2.20 30.80 -39.73
N PRO A 171 3.36 31.19 -40.30
CA PRO A 171 4.44 31.77 -39.51
C PRO A 171 4.16 33.24 -39.22
N ASP A 172 3.44 33.54 -38.14
CA ASP A 172 3.53 34.85 -37.50
C ASP A 172 4.59 34.79 -36.40
N SER A 173 5.70 35.50 -36.69
CA SER A 173 6.92 35.72 -35.89
C SER A 173 7.86 34.51 -35.70
N PRO A 174 9.19 34.69 -35.85
CA PRO A 174 10.15 33.70 -35.41
C PRO A 174 10.13 33.69 -33.88
N GLU A 175 9.25 32.88 -33.28
CA GLU A 175 9.53 32.38 -31.95
C GLU A 175 10.89 31.68 -32.04
N ARG A 176 11.90 32.23 -31.34
CA ARG A 176 13.18 31.54 -31.21
C ARG A 176 12.88 30.14 -30.69
N ASN A 177 13.33 29.13 -31.44
CA ASN A 177 13.38 27.75 -30.97
C ASN A 177 14.02 27.74 -29.58
N ALA A 178 13.25 27.33 -28.58
CA ALA A 178 13.73 27.16 -27.22
C ALA A 178 13.28 25.80 -26.71
N VAL A 179 14.13 25.21 -25.87
CA VAL A 179 13.86 23.96 -25.16
C VAL A 179 14.31 24.19 -23.73
N ARG A 180 13.39 24.05 -22.79
CA ARG A 180 13.69 24.01 -21.37
C ARG A 180 13.40 22.60 -20.86
N THR A 181 14.31 22.07 -20.06
CA THR A 181 14.19 20.72 -19.51
C THR A 181 14.29 20.73 -18.00
N GLU A 182 13.58 19.79 -17.39
CA GLU A 182 13.72 19.45 -15.99
C GLU A 182 13.76 17.93 -15.86
N ILE A 183 14.68 17.41 -15.04
CA ILE A 183 14.81 15.99 -14.78
C ILE A 183 14.56 15.69 -13.32
N TYR A 184 13.67 14.73 -13.11
CA TYR A 184 13.41 14.10 -11.83
C TYR A 184 13.80 12.64 -11.93
N ARG A 185 14.59 12.16 -10.98
CA ARG A 185 14.96 10.75 -10.88
C ARG A 185 14.44 10.17 -9.60
N LEU A 186 13.99 8.93 -9.65
CA LEU A 186 13.67 8.12 -8.50
C LEU A 186 14.61 6.92 -8.50
N VAL A 187 15.51 6.90 -7.52
CA VAL A 187 16.39 5.77 -7.22
C VAL A 187 15.68 4.87 -6.22
N GLU A 188 15.45 3.62 -6.58
CA GLU A 188 14.84 2.61 -5.72
C GLU A 188 15.88 1.56 -5.34
N ASP A 189 16.06 1.38 -4.03
CA ASP A 189 17.03 0.45 -3.43
C ASP A 189 16.57 -1.02 -3.51
N ASP A 190 16.16 -1.44 -4.71
CA ASP A 190 15.86 -2.83 -5.05
C ASP A 190 17.14 -3.61 -5.43
N VAL A 191 17.03 -4.93 -5.55
CA VAL A 191 18.09 -5.81 -6.06
C VAL A 191 17.65 -6.37 -7.42
N PRO A 192 18.24 -5.90 -8.55
CA PRO A 192 19.20 -4.80 -8.67
C PRO A 192 18.55 -3.42 -8.55
N THR A 193 19.34 -2.37 -8.33
CA THR A 193 18.84 -0.99 -8.15
C THR A 193 18.02 -0.57 -9.36
N ARG A 194 16.83 0.01 -9.12
CA ARG A 194 15.95 0.52 -10.18
C ARG A 194 16.03 2.04 -10.22
N LEU A 195 15.91 2.59 -11.42
CA LEU A 195 15.88 4.02 -11.68
C LEU A 195 14.69 4.35 -12.56
N THR A 196 13.85 5.27 -12.10
CA THR A 196 12.82 5.90 -12.93
C THR A 196 13.23 7.33 -13.20
N THR A 197 13.40 7.69 -14.47
CA THR A 197 13.74 9.04 -14.93
C THR A 197 12.52 9.67 -15.57
N VAL A 198 12.12 10.83 -15.08
CA VAL A 198 11.06 11.65 -15.66
C VAL A 198 11.70 12.92 -16.19
N LEU A 199 11.66 13.08 -17.51
CA LEU A 199 12.11 14.26 -18.23
C LEU A 199 10.87 15.08 -18.63
N PHE A 200 10.78 16.30 -18.11
CA PHE A 200 9.86 17.31 -18.61
C PHE A 200 10.56 18.16 -19.65
N VAL A 201 9.89 18.42 -20.76
CA VAL A 201 10.39 19.23 -21.87
C VAL A 201 9.35 20.28 -22.23
N ASP A 202 9.71 21.55 -22.06
CA ASP A 202 8.92 22.70 -22.52
C ASP A 202 9.58 23.26 -23.79
N VAL A 203 8.83 23.27 -24.88
CA VAL A 203 9.32 23.57 -26.22
C VAL A 203 8.54 24.72 -26.83
N SER A 204 9.25 25.66 -27.46
CA SER A 204 8.68 26.69 -28.34
C SER A 204 9.31 26.65 -29.73
N GLY A 205 8.65 27.30 -30.70
CA GLY A 205 9.11 27.38 -32.09
C GLY A 205 8.71 26.18 -32.96
N GLU A 206 9.58 25.76 -33.87
CA GLU A 206 9.23 24.82 -34.94
C GLU A 206 9.34 23.35 -34.51
N VAL A 207 8.57 22.47 -35.18
CA VAL A 207 8.67 21.01 -35.03
C VAL A 207 10.00 20.52 -35.61
N ARG A 208 10.79 19.79 -34.81
CA ARG A 208 12.14 19.35 -35.22
C ARG A 208 12.64 18.17 -34.39
N GLU A 209 13.71 17.54 -34.83
CA GLU A 209 14.41 16.54 -34.01
C GLU A 209 15.41 17.22 -33.06
N GLU A 210 15.41 16.81 -31.81
CA GLU A 210 16.35 17.27 -30.78
C GLU A 210 16.93 16.05 -30.05
N LEU A 211 18.17 16.19 -29.56
CA LEU A 211 18.90 15.15 -28.83
C LEU A 211 19.07 15.55 -27.36
N PHE A 212 18.80 14.60 -26.47
CA PHE A 212 18.90 14.76 -25.02
C PHE A 212 19.72 13.59 -24.48
N GLY A 213 20.97 13.80 -24.05
CA GLY A 213 21.66 12.70 -23.41
C GLY A 213 23.18 12.77 -23.29
N PRO A 214 23.79 11.72 -22.72
CA PRO A 214 23.16 10.45 -22.34
C PRO A 214 22.08 10.61 -21.26
N LEU A 215 20.91 9.99 -21.45
CA LEU A 215 19.75 10.23 -20.55
C LEU A 215 19.87 9.48 -19.22
N LEU A 216 20.45 8.28 -19.24
CA LEU A 216 20.65 7.45 -18.05
C LEU A 216 22.09 7.61 -17.54
N PRO A 217 22.32 7.64 -16.21
CA PRO A 217 23.66 7.61 -15.65
C PRO A 217 24.40 6.31 -15.98
N GLU A 218 25.73 6.32 -15.82
CA GLU A 218 26.53 5.11 -16.01
C GLU A 218 26.06 3.97 -15.07
N GLY A 219 26.10 2.73 -15.58
CA GLY A 219 25.70 1.54 -14.83
C GLY A 219 24.21 1.19 -14.90
N PHE A 220 23.37 2.02 -15.55
CA PHE A 220 21.96 1.72 -15.78
C PHE A 220 21.67 1.24 -17.20
N VAL A 221 20.84 0.20 -17.29
CA VAL A 221 20.34 -0.39 -18.55
C VAL A 221 18.86 -0.05 -18.71
N PRO A 222 18.43 0.53 -19.85
CA PRO A 222 17.03 0.88 -20.09
C PRO A 222 16.15 -0.37 -20.17
N LEU A 223 14.93 -0.26 -19.63
CA LEU A 223 13.92 -1.32 -19.61
C LEU A 223 12.66 -0.94 -20.38
N ALA A 224 12.20 0.30 -20.21
CA ALA A 224 11.00 0.82 -20.87
C ALA A 224 11.12 2.32 -21.08
N LEU A 225 10.59 2.80 -22.21
CA LEU A 225 10.47 4.21 -22.56
C LEU A 225 9.01 4.50 -22.87
N ASP A 226 8.42 5.44 -22.14
CA ASP A 226 7.08 5.98 -22.38
C ASP A 226 7.20 7.47 -22.71
N ALA A 227 6.59 7.88 -23.82
CA ALA A 227 6.69 9.25 -24.33
C ALA A 227 5.47 9.59 -25.18
N GLU A 228 4.91 10.78 -24.97
CA GLU A 228 3.83 11.32 -25.81
C GLU A 228 4.31 11.81 -27.18
N LEU A 229 5.61 12.06 -27.29
CA LEU A 229 6.29 12.43 -28.54
C LEU A 229 6.93 11.20 -29.19
N PRO A 230 7.07 11.19 -30.54
CA PRO A 230 7.91 10.21 -31.20
C PRO A 230 9.33 10.23 -30.63
N ALA A 231 9.72 9.13 -29.99
CA ALA A 231 10.95 9.01 -29.23
C ALA A 231 11.76 7.78 -29.65
N ARG A 232 13.09 7.92 -29.66
CA ARG A 232 14.02 6.81 -29.88
C ARG A 232 15.22 6.96 -28.96
N LEU A 233 15.59 5.90 -28.25
CA LEU A 233 16.85 5.82 -27.54
C LEU A 233 17.93 5.31 -28.52
N GLU A 234 18.97 6.10 -28.73
CA GLU A 234 20.11 5.79 -29.58
C GLU A 234 21.11 4.88 -28.84
N SER A 235 22.02 4.25 -29.60
CA SER A 235 22.99 3.29 -29.04
C SER A 235 24.02 3.90 -28.09
N ASP A 236 24.22 5.21 -28.16
CA ASP A 236 25.11 5.99 -27.28
C ASP A 236 24.40 6.51 -26.02
N GLY A 237 23.12 6.12 -25.81
CA GLY A 237 22.31 6.53 -24.67
C GLY A 237 21.62 7.89 -24.85
N GLN A 238 21.76 8.56 -26.00
CA GLN A 238 21.02 9.77 -26.29
C GLN A 238 19.55 9.47 -26.62
N LEU A 239 18.64 10.25 -26.05
CA LEU A 239 17.23 10.23 -26.40
C LEU A 239 16.99 11.23 -27.54
N ARG A 240 16.60 10.71 -28.71
CA ARG A 240 16.10 11.52 -29.83
C ARG A 240 14.60 11.70 -29.70
N LEU A 241 14.16 12.95 -29.68
CA LEU A 241 12.74 13.32 -29.67
C LEU A 241 12.40 14.17 -30.90
N GLN A 242 11.26 13.88 -31.52
CA GLN A 242 10.63 14.81 -32.44
C GLN A 242 9.79 15.82 -31.63
N VAL A 243 10.41 16.94 -31.26
CA VAL A 243 9.79 17.95 -30.41
C VAL A 243 8.83 18.84 -31.20
N ARG A 244 7.80 19.35 -30.52
CA ARG A 244 6.83 20.32 -31.02
C ARG A 244 6.40 21.26 -29.89
N PRO A 245 5.85 22.45 -30.16
CA PRO A 245 5.44 23.38 -29.12
C PRO A 245 4.53 22.78 -28.06
N GLY A 246 4.84 23.05 -26.79
CA GLY A 246 4.09 22.56 -25.63
C GLY A 246 4.97 21.95 -24.55
N GLU A 247 4.31 21.48 -23.49
CA GLU A 247 4.91 20.76 -22.39
C GLU A 247 4.73 19.25 -22.58
N TRP A 248 5.82 18.51 -22.48
CA TRP A 248 5.85 17.06 -22.72
C TRP A 248 6.51 16.35 -21.56
N ARG A 249 5.96 15.18 -21.21
CA ARG A 249 6.53 14.28 -20.22
C ARG A 249 7.05 13.02 -20.90
N ILE A 250 8.28 12.65 -20.55
CA ILE A 250 8.93 11.42 -20.99
C ILE A 250 9.36 10.65 -19.74
N GLU A 251 9.03 9.36 -19.68
CA GLU A 251 9.41 8.47 -18.59
C GLU A 251 10.28 7.33 -19.10
N MET A 252 11.44 7.14 -18.47
CA MET A 252 12.38 6.07 -18.75
C MET A 252 12.59 5.23 -17.50
N GLN A 253 12.29 3.94 -17.58
CA GLN A 253 12.60 2.96 -16.54
C GLN A 253 13.90 2.26 -16.88
N ALA A 254 14.77 2.11 -15.89
CA ALA A 254 16.05 1.43 -16.03
C ALA A 254 16.36 0.59 -14.78
N ARG A 255 17.30 -0.34 -14.91
CA ARG A 255 17.89 -1.07 -13.78
C ARG A 255 19.40 -1.08 -13.90
N ALA A 256 20.07 -1.16 -12.77
CA ALA A 256 21.50 -1.46 -12.73
C ALA A 256 21.75 -2.97 -12.94
N GLU A 257 23.03 -3.32 -13.10
CA GLU A 257 23.46 -4.72 -13.09
C GLU A 257 23.38 -5.34 -11.69
N ASP A 258 23.64 -4.54 -10.66
CA ASP A 258 23.62 -4.93 -9.24
C ASP A 258 23.04 -3.80 -8.36
N THR A 259 23.06 -3.95 -7.04
CA THR A 259 22.79 -2.86 -6.10
C THR A 259 23.89 -1.81 -6.14
N LEU A 260 23.53 -0.54 -6.28
CA LEU A 260 24.48 0.57 -6.33
C LEU A 260 24.50 1.33 -5.01
N ASP A 261 25.69 1.45 -4.41
CA ASP A 261 25.91 2.30 -3.23
C ASP A 261 26.35 3.72 -3.59
N VAL A 262 26.78 3.93 -4.83
CA VAL A 262 27.20 5.24 -5.35
C VAL A 262 26.63 5.38 -6.75
N ILE A 263 25.90 6.47 -6.99
CA ILE A 263 25.33 6.77 -8.30
C ILE A 263 25.77 8.19 -8.67
N GLY A 264 26.57 8.31 -9.73
CA GLY A 264 27.06 9.59 -10.24
C GLY A 264 26.12 10.18 -11.28
N LEU A 265 26.20 11.50 -11.46
CA LEU A 265 25.66 12.16 -12.65
C LEU A 265 26.83 12.62 -13.52
N GLU A 266 26.94 12.09 -14.74
CA GLU A 266 27.94 12.53 -15.71
C GLU A 266 27.55 13.86 -16.36
N ALA A 267 28.51 14.51 -17.03
CA ALA A 267 28.19 15.67 -17.84
C ALA A 267 27.30 15.27 -19.02
N GLY A 268 26.04 15.68 -18.96
CA GLY A 268 25.10 15.57 -20.06
C GLY A 268 25.53 16.41 -21.27
N ALA A 269 25.12 15.99 -22.46
CA ALA A 269 25.23 16.77 -23.69
C ALA A 269 23.84 17.18 -24.20
N GLY A 270 23.82 18.19 -25.08
CA GLY A 270 22.60 18.66 -25.73
C GLY A 270 21.69 19.43 -24.77
N ASN A 271 20.39 19.10 -24.80
CA ASN A 271 19.32 19.86 -24.15
C ASN A 271 19.01 19.39 -22.71
N LEU A 272 19.96 18.75 -22.01
CA LEU A 272 19.79 18.33 -20.61
C LEU A 272 19.99 19.52 -19.65
N PRO A 273 19.33 19.52 -18.47
CA PRO A 273 19.45 20.61 -17.52
C PRO A 273 20.81 20.58 -16.79
N ASP A 274 21.26 21.74 -16.32
CA ASP A 274 22.51 21.89 -15.54
C ASP A 274 22.45 21.21 -14.15
N SER A 275 21.26 20.83 -13.70
CA SER A 275 21.04 20.10 -12.45
C SER A 275 19.74 19.29 -12.51
N GLU A 276 19.71 18.22 -11.74
CA GLU A 276 18.58 17.29 -11.65
C GLU A 276 18.12 17.13 -10.19
N ILE A 277 16.88 16.70 -9.98
CA ILE A 277 16.34 16.41 -8.65
C ILE A 277 16.14 14.90 -8.48
N TRP A 278 16.86 14.31 -7.53
CA TRP A 278 16.88 12.87 -7.30
C TRP A 278 16.18 12.54 -5.98
N SER A 279 15.13 11.73 -6.07
CA SER A 279 14.40 11.16 -4.94
C SER A 279 14.91 9.75 -4.65
N TYR A 280 15.00 9.41 -3.37
CA TYR A 280 15.46 8.08 -2.94
C TYR A 280 14.39 7.31 -2.19
N ARG A 281 14.14 6.07 -2.62
CA ARG A 281 13.22 5.13 -1.96
C ARG A 281 14.00 3.95 -1.37
N PRO A 282 14.12 3.86 -0.03
CA PRO A 282 14.75 2.71 0.60
C PRO A 282 13.84 1.48 0.51
N ASN A 283 14.43 0.29 0.35
CA ASN A 283 13.73 -0.98 0.50
C ASN A 283 14.12 -1.66 1.81
N VAL A 284 13.41 -1.30 2.89
CA VAL A 284 13.66 -1.84 4.24
C VAL A 284 13.49 -3.36 4.37
N ARG A 285 12.85 -4.01 3.39
CA ARG A 285 12.75 -5.49 3.36
C ARG A 285 14.07 -6.15 2.94
N GLN A 286 14.94 -5.42 2.24
CA GLN A 286 16.22 -5.91 1.75
C GLN A 286 17.37 -5.43 2.65
N ARG A 287 17.48 -4.12 2.89
CA ARG A 287 18.50 -3.51 3.76
C ARG A 287 18.04 -2.17 4.33
N VAL A 288 18.64 -1.75 5.44
CA VAL A 288 18.38 -0.43 6.02
C VAL A 288 19.44 0.54 5.51
N THR A 289 19.04 1.38 4.58
CA THR A 289 19.90 2.34 3.88
C THR A 289 19.42 3.76 4.08
N GLN A 290 20.34 4.70 3.94
CA GLN A 290 20.06 6.12 3.85
C GLN A 290 20.80 6.70 2.66
N ALA A 291 20.12 7.52 1.87
CA ALA A 291 20.78 8.30 0.85
C ALA A 291 21.30 9.64 1.41
N GLU A 292 22.50 10.00 0.97
CA GLU A 292 23.18 11.25 1.24
C GLU A 292 23.56 11.87 -0.11
N GLY A 293 23.14 13.11 -0.34
CA GLY A 293 23.46 13.87 -1.54
C GLY A 293 24.10 15.22 -1.21
N PRO A 294 24.70 15.91 -2.20
CA PRO A 294 25.42 17.17 -2.00
C PRO A 294 24.53 18.30 -1.45
N ALA A 295 23.26 18.33 -1.85
CA ALA A 295 22.29 19.33 -1.40
C ALA A 295 20.90 18.74 -1.27
N SER A 296 20.39 18.64 -0.04
CA SER A 296 19.00 18.28 0.22
C SER A 296 18.07 19.44 -0.15
N VAL A 297 16.91 19.11 -0.73
CA VAL A 297 15.86 20.05 -1.13
C VAL A 297 14.49 19.56 -0.62
N GLN A 298 13.55 20.49 -0.47
CA GLN A 298 12.17 20.15 -0.10
C GLN A 298 11.38 19.76 -1.36
N PRO A 299 10.93 18.49 -1.51
CA PRO A 299 10.32 18.00 -2.77
C PRO A 299 9.13 18.84 -3.26
N GLU A 300 8.32 19.34 -2.33
CA GLU A 300 7.13 20.16 -2.60
C GLU A 300 7.45 21.52 -3.23
N GLN A 301 8.67 22.03 -3.05
CA GLN A 301 9.09 23.34 -3.53
C GLN A 301 9.83 23.30 -4.89
N VAL A 302 10.19 22.10 -5.35
CA VAL A 302 11.05 21.92 -6.54
C VAL A 302 10.41 21.03 -7.60
N GLY A 303 9.09 20.91 -7.65
CA GLY A 303 8.37 20.29 -8.78
C GLY A 303 8.40 18.76 -8.85
N VAL A 304 8.87 18.06 -7.80
CA VAL A 304 8.91 16.59 -7.75
C VAL A 304 7.51 15.99 -7.98
N PRO A 305 7.37 14.93 -8.82
CA PRO A 305 6.11 14.25 -9.06
C PRO A 305 5.36 13.90 -7.77
N PRO A 306 4.01 14.03 -7.71
CA PRO A 306 3.24 13.87 -6.48
C PRO A 306 3.56 12.61 -5.67
N ASP A 307 3.71 11.47 -6.33
CA ASP A 307 3.95 10.16 -5.70
C ASP A 307 5.36 10.00 -5.12
N TRP A 308 6.24 10.99 -5.31
CA TRP A 308 7.63 10.98 -4.82
C TRP A 308 7.87 12.04 -3.75
N ARG A 309 6.92 12.95 -3.49
CA ARG A 309 7.12 14.12 -2.60
C ARG A 309 7.38 13.75 -1.14
N GLN A 310 6.98 12.56 -0.72
CA GLN A 310 7.23 12.00 0.60
C GLN A 310 8.64 11.41 0.77
N LEU A 311 9.43 11.35 -0.30
CA LEU A 311 10.79 10.79 -0.30
C LEU A 311 11.83 11.89 -0.05
N ALA A 312 13.00 11.49 0.45
CA ALA A 312 14.15 12.38 0.51
C ALA A 312 14.57 12.76 -0.90
N ALA A 313 14.74 14.06 -1.17
CA ALA A 313 15.17 14.57 -2.46
C ALA A 313 16.45 15.41 -2.36
N PHE A 314 17.27 15.30 -3.40
CA PHE A 314 18.58 15.93 -3.51
C PHE A 314 18.73 16.59 -4.87
N ARG A 315 19.30 17.80 -4.90
CA ARG A 315 19.73 18.42 -6.16
C ARG A 315 21.13 17.91 -6.49
N ILE A 316 21.30 17.33 -7.67
CA ILE A 316 22.55 16.76 -8.18
C ILE A 316 22.97 17.54 -9.43
N ARG A 317 24.25 17.93 -9.51
CA ARG A 317 24.88 18.54 -10.70
C ARG A 317 25.84 17.55 -11.39
N PRO A 318 26.19 17.79 -12.67
CA PRO A 318 27.25 17.05 -13.33
C PRO A 318 28.54 16.95 -12.49
N GLY A 319 29.03 15.73 -12.31
CA GLY A 319 30.20 15.40 -11.48
C GLY A 319 29.89 15.11 -10.01
N GLU A 320 28.67 15.41 -9.53
CA GLU A 320 28.22 15.07 -8.18
C GLU A 320 27.62 13.66 -8.13
N ARG A 321 27.41 13.13 -6.92
CA ARG A 321 26.98 11.75 -6.69
C ARG A 321 25.95 11.66 -5.56
N LEU A 322 25.03 10.72 -5.68
CA LEU A 322 24.20 10.24 -4.58
C LEU A 322 24.91 9.06 -3.92
N LEU A 323 25.15 9.15 -2.61
CA LEU A 323 25.74 8.09 -1.81
C LEU A 323 24.63 7.38 -1.05
N VAL A 324 24.58 6.05 -1.12
CA VAL A 324 23.68 5.22 -0.35
C VAL A 324 24.49 4.52 0.73
N THR A 325 24.34 4.98 1.98
CA THR A 325 25.02 4.41 3.13
C THR A 325 24.17 3.31 3.76
N GLU A 326 24.74 2.12 3.85
CA GLU A 326 24.13 1.00 4.55
C GLU A 326 24.32 1.21 6.07
N ARG A 327 23.22 1.49 6.78
CA ARG A 327 23.24 1.65 8.24
C ARG A 327 23.18 0.30 8.96
N SER A 328 22.63 -0.73 8.31
CA SER A 328 22.63 -2.10 8.80
C SER A 328 22.44 -3.07 7.63
N ARG A 329 23.35 -4.05 7.51
CA ARG A 329 23.21 -5.19 6.59
C ARG A 329 22.45 -6.29 7.31
N GLY A 330 21.20 -6.48 6.91
CA GLY A 330 20.28 -7.43 7.54
C GLY A 330 19.01 -6.73 7.97
N MET A 331 17.89 -7.33 7.58
CA MET A 331 16.56 -6.94 8.03
C MET A 331 16.56 -6.63 9.54
N GLY A 332 16.13 -5.42 9.90
CA GLY A 332 15.23 -5.30 11.04
C GLY A 332 13.94 -6.03 10.69
N ALA A 333 14.00 -7.36 10.58
CA ALA A 333 12.82 -8.18 10.40
C ALA A 333 12.01 -7.88 11.64
N ALA A 334 10.77 -7.42 11.49
CA ALA A 334 9.88 -7.38 12.62
C ALA A 334 9.95 -8.76 13.29
N ASP A 335 10.39 -8.78 14.54
CA ASP A 335 10.55 -10.01 15.30
C ASP A 335 9.19 -10.72 15.38
N ASN A 336 9.21 -12.02 15.69
CA ASN A 336 7.97 -12.71 15.99
C ASN A 336 7.33 -12.03 17.22
N GLU A 337 6.07 -11.63 17.10
CA GLU A 337 5.30 -11.00 18.17
C GLU A 337 4.43 -12.10 18.80
N LEU A 338 5.01 -12.83 19.75
CA LEU A 338 4.37 -13.99 20.37
C LEU A 338 4.18 -13.77 21.87
N ARG A 339 3.06 -14.28 22.39
CA ARG A 339 2.75 -14.34 23.82
C ARG A 339 2.57 -15.79 24.25
N LEU A 340 3.12 -16.14 25.40
CA LEU A 340 3.03 -17.46 26.00
C LEU A 340 2.20 -17.38 27.28
N TYR A 341 1.11 -18.13 27.34
CA TYR A 341 0.44 -18.49 28.59
C TYR A 341 0.75 -19.95 28.88
N ARG A 342 1.23 -20.25 30.08
CA ARG A 342 1.66 -21.59 30.46
C ARG A 342 1.07 -21.98 31.81
N GLU A 343 0.49 -23.16 31.90
CA GLU A 343 0.20 -23.83 33.16
C GLU A 343 1.18 -24.98 33.34
N VAL A 344 1.76 -25.09 34.54
CA VAL A 344 2.72 -26.12 34.88
C VAL A 344 2.24 -26.88 36.10
N TRP A 345 2.34 -28.20 36.08
CA TRP A 345 2.07 -29.07 37.22
C TRP A 345 3.33 -29.82 37.61
N LEU A 346 3.69 -29.75 38.89
CA LEU A 346 4.71 -30.63 39.47
C LEU A 346 4.07 -31.99 39.76
N ASP A 347 4.74 -33.07 39.39
CA ASP A 347 4.32 -34.42 39.78
C ASP A 347 4.39 -34.62 41.31
N PHE A 348 3.69 -35.64 41.81
CA PHE A 348 3.67 -35.93 43.25
C PHE A 348 5.02 -36.40 43.81
N GLU A 349 5.90 -36.95 42.96
CA GLU A 349 7.25 -37.40 43.33
C GLU A 349 8.27 -36.24 43.37
N GLY A 350 7.92 -35.10 42.77
CA GLY A 350 8.77 -33.92 42.64
C GLY A 350 9.91 -34.07 41.62
N THR A 351 9.82 -35.03 40.71
CA THR A 351 10.87 -35.41 39.74
C THR A 351 10.68 -34.80 38.35
N GLY A 352 9.45 -34.49 37.97
CA GLY A 352 9.10 -34.00 36.65
C GLY A 352 7.99 -32.97 36.68
N LEU A 353 7.91 -32.18 35.62
CA LEU A 353 6.82 -31.23 35.42
C LEU A 353 6.13 -31.51 34.10
N LEU A 354 4.83 -31.22 34.06
CA LEU A 354 4.04 -31.20 32.84
C LEU A 354 3.64 -29.76 32.56
N ALA A 355 3.88 -29.28 31.35
CA ALA A 355 3.51 -27.94 30.90
C ALA A 355 2.44 -28.02 29.83
N ALA A 356 1.39 -27.21 29.98
CA ALA A 356 0.42 -26.92 28.94
C ALA A 356 0.62 -25.46 28.51
N ASP A 357 0.88 -25.25 27.23
CA ASP A 357 1.14 -23.93 26.67
C ASP A 357 0.00 -23.51 25.75
N GLU A 358 -0.34 -22.23 25.81
CA GLU A 358 -1.11 -21.50 24.81
C GLU A 358 -0.22 -20.37 24.26
N ILE A 359 0.08 -20.46 22.98
CA ILE A 359 0.92 -19.50 22.25
C ILE A 359 0.04 -18.77 21.25
N SER A 360 -0.01 -17.45 21.38
CA SER A 360 -0.78 -16.61 20.46
C SER A 360 0.09 -15.47 19.92
N GLY A 361 -0.24 -15.01 18.72
CA GLY A 361 0.37 -13.82 18.13
C GLY A 361 0.66 -13.98 16.66
N ARG A 362 1.72 -13.31 16.20
CA ARG A 362 2.10 -13.29 14.79
C ARG A 362 3.54 -13.75 14.59
N MET A 363 3.68 -14.86 13.88
CA MET A 363 4.94 -15.30 13.34
C MET A 363 5.23 -14.55 12.04
N ARG A 364 6.43 -13.97 11.94
CA ARG A 364 6.90 -13.19 10.80
C ARG A 364 8.08 -13.85 10.10
N ARG A 365 8.82 -14.69 10.82
CA ARG A 365 9.97 -15.48 10.33
C ARG A 365 10.13 -16.76 11.15
N GLY A 366 10.90 -17.71 10.60
CA GLY A 366 11.20 -18.98 11.28
C GLY A 366 9.93 -19.78 11.50
N TRP A 367 9.46 -20.46 10.45
CA TRP A 367 8.19 -21.20 10.40
C TRP A 367 8.16 -22.48 11.25
N ARG A 368 9.08 -22.60 12.21
CA ARG A 368 9.26 -23.75 13.08
C ARG A 368 9.47 -23.28 14.52
N LEU A 369 8.79 -23.92 15.46
CA LEU A 369 9.02 -23.75 16.90
C LEU A 369 9.56 -25.06 17.47
N ASP A 370 10.76 -25.01 18.02
CA ASP A 370 11.38 -26.13 18.72
C ASP A 370 11.47 -25.85 20.22
N MET A 371 11.23 -26.88 21.02
CA MET A 371 11.55 -26.92 22.43
C MET A 371 12.94 -27.52 22.64
N ALA A 372 13.78 -26.80 23.38
CA ALA A 372 15.09 -27.24 23.81
C ALA A 372 15.03 -28.02 25.14
N ALA A 373 15.96 -28.94 25.34
CA ALA A 373 16.14 -29.62 26.63
C ALA A 373 16.23 -28.58 27.78
N PRO A 374 15.63 -28.83 28.95
CA PRO A 374 15.05 -30.10 29.41
C PRO A 374 13.57 -30.33 29.01
N TYR A 375 13.04 -29.52 28.09
CA TYR A 375 11.68 -29.69 27.59
C TYR A 375 11.63 -30.75 26.50
N ARG A 376 10.57 -31.55 26.50
CA ARG A 376 10.21 -32.45 25.41
C ARG A 376 8.75 -32.25 25.04
N LEU A 377 8.52 -31.81 23.81
CA LEU A 377 7.19 -31.59 23.26
C LEU A 377 6.50 -32.95 23.06
N LEU A 378 5.28 -33.07 23.60
CA LEU A 378 4.49 -34.30 23.54
C LEU A 378 3.38 -34.21 22.49
N SER A 379 2.75 -33.04 22.38
CA SER A 379 1.70 -32.78 21.39
C SER A 379 1.55 -31.28 21.14
N ALA A 380 1.16 -30.90 19.93
CA ALA A 380 0.73 -29.54 19.63
C ALA A 380 -0.42 -29.52 18.63
N ARG A 381 -1.21 -28.44 18.68
CA ARG A 381 -2.28 -28.11 17.76
C ARG A 381 -2.20 -26.61 17.49
N ASP A 382 -2.32 -26.18 16.24
CA ASP A 382 -2.51 -24.77 15.88
C ASP A 382 -3.91 -24.59 15.31
N TRP A 383 -4.71 -23.70 15.91
CA TRP A 383 -6.15 -23.61 15.66
C TRP A 383 -6.84 -24.97 15.85
N ASP A 384 -7.41 -25.54 14.79
CA ASP A 384 -8.06 -26.86 14.80
C ASP A 384 -7.15 -27.97 14.24
N ASP A 385 -5.95 -27.63 13.75
CA ASP A 385 -5.05 -28.56 13.08
C ASP A 385 -4.05 -29.19 14.05
N HIS A 386 -4.08 -30.51 14.16
CA HIS A 386 -3.04 -31.26 14.88
C HIS A 386 -1.71 -31.15 14.16
N LEU A 387 -0.66 -30.75 14.89
CA LEU A 387 0.69 -30.62 14.35
C LEU A 387 1.49 -31.89 14.64
N LEU A 388 2.29 -32.31 13.66
CA LEU A 388 3.23 -33.42 13.82
C LEU A 388 4.45 -32.94 14.60
N VAL A 389 4.68 -33.51 15.78
CA VAL A 389 5.91 -33.29 16.55
C VAL A 389 7.06 -34.06 15.88
N THR A 390 8.09 -33.35 15.46
CA THR A 390 9.30 -33.93 14.85
C THR A 390 10.52 -33.63 15.70
N GLU A 391 11.62 -34.33 15.43
CA GLU A 391 12.94 -33.92 15.90
C GLU A 391 13.24 -32.49 15.42
N GLY A 392 13.82 -31.70 16.31
CA GLY A 392 14.12 -30.29 16.10
C GLY A 392 15.37 -30.05 15.28
N ALA A 393 15.67 -28.77 15.04
CA ALA A 393 16.84 -28.36 14.27
C ALA A 393 18.18 -28.76 14.96
N GLU A 394 18.18 -28.89 16.29
CA GLU A 394 19.31 -29.37 17.07
C GLU A 394 19.02 -30.73 17.69
N ALA A 395 20.09 -31.52 17.92
CA ALA A 395 19.98 -32.85 18.49
C ALA A 395 19.31 -32.80 19.89
N GLY A 396 18.28 -33.62 20.07
CA GLY A 396 17.52 -33.70 21.33
C GLY A 396 16.41 -32.66 21.48
N TRP A 397 16.23 -31.77 20.50
CA TRP A 397 15.09 -30.84 20.47
C TRP A 397 13.88 -31.51 19.84
N THR A 398 12.69 -31.02 20.18
CA THR A 398 11.42 -31.48 19.60
C THR A 398 10.55 -30.30 19.27
N GLY A 399 9.88 -30.31 18.12
CA GLY A 399 9.14 -29.14 17.68
C GLY A 399 8.17 -29.40 16.56
N VAL A 400 7.59 -28.32 16.05
CA VAL A 400 6.53 -28.32 15.04
C VAL A 400 6.73 -27.22 14.01
N GLU A 401 6.31 -27.52 12.77
CA GLU A 401 6.22 -26.55 11.68
C GLU A 401 4.85 -25.85 11.70
N LEU A 402 4.85 -24.52 11.64
CA LEU A 402 3.67 -23.68 11.58
C LEU A 402 3.40 -23.23 10.15
N ARG A 403 2.14 -23.34 9.72
CA ARG A 403 1.72 -23.03 8.34
C ARG A 403 1.10 -21.65 8.18
N HIS A 404 0.70 -21.04 9.30
CA HIS A 404 -0.02 -19.77 9.31
C HIS A 404 0.80 -18.68 10.02
N PRO A 405 0.82 -17.44 9.48
CA PRO A 405 1.42 -16.30 10.16
C PRO A 405 0.76 -15.94 11.48
N GLN A 406 -0.55 -16.20 11.61
CA GLN A 406 -1.28 -15.97 12.85
C GLN A 406 -1.34 -17.26 13.64
N VAL A 407 -0.66 -17.27 14.78
CA VAL A 407 -0.50 -18.45 15.63
C VAL A 407 -1.56 -18.44 16.72
N MET A 408 -2.23 -19.58 16.89
CA MET A 408 -3.09 -19.89 18.02
C MET A 408 -2.82 -21.35 18.40
N MET A 409 -1.65 -21.58 18.99
CA MET A 409 -1.13 -22.91 19.24
C MET A 409 -1.34 -23.33 20.68
N GLN A 410 -1.87 -24.54 20.89
CA GLN A 410 -1.92 -25.22 22.17
C GLN A 410 -0.93 -26.39 22.16
N SER A 411 -0.19 -26.59 23.25
CA SER A 411 0.75 -27.70 23.32
C SER A 411 0.89 -28.30 24.72
N LEU A 412 1.40 -29.53 24.76
CA LEU A 412 1.71 -30.27 25.97
C LEU A 412 3.18 -30.69 25.93
N ALA A 413 3.91 -30.47 27.02
CA ALA A 413 5.32 -30.81 27.12
C ALA A 413 5.65 -31.43 28.48
N SER A 414 6.59 -32.38 28.50
CA SER A 414 7.21 -32.88 29.72
C SER A 414 8.53 -32.16 29.97
N ILE A 415 8.85 -31.92 31.24
CA ILE A 415 10.08 -31.27 31.66
C ILE A 415 10.75 -32.13 32.72
N GLU A 416 11.99 -32.53 32.46
CA GLU A 416 12.80 -33.20 33.48
C GLU A 416 13.38 -32.18 34.45
N ARG A 417 13.19 -32.40 35.76
CA ARG A 417 13.64 -31.46 36.78
C ARG A 417 15.14 -31.64 37.04
N ASN A 418 15.97 -30.79 36.43
CA ASN A 418 17.42 -30.77 36.62
C ASN A 418 17.94 -29.50 37.36
N GLY A 419 17.06 -28.83 38.11
CA GLY A 419 17.38 -27.69 38.96
C GLY A 419 17.30 -26.31 38.30
N ARG A 420 17.58 -26.19 36.99
CA ARG A 420 17.41 -24.94 36.24
C ARG A 420 16.37 -25.13 35.14
N MET A 421 15.27 -24.38 35.24
CA MET A 421 14.19 -24.41 34.25
C MET A 421 14.22 -23.13 33.42
N PRO A 422 14.53 -23.20 32.11
CA PRO A 422 14.30 -22.07 31.19
C PRO A 422 12.84 -21.64 31.23
N VAL A 423 12.55 -20.33 31.21
CA VAL A 423 11.18 -19.81 31.39
C VAL A 423 10.25 -20.25 30.25
N THR A 424 10.71 -20.17 28.99
CA THR A 424 9.90 -20.51 27.81
C THR A 424 10.18 -21.94 27.31
N GLY A 425 11.44 -22.35 27.25
CA GLY A 425 11.86 -23.64 26.66
C GLY A 425 11.82 -23.67 25.12
N TRP A 426 11.07 -22.77 24.50
CA TRP A 426 11.00 -22.60 23.05
C TRP A 426 12.21 -21.83 22.49
N ASN A 427 12.65 -22.18 21.28
CA ASN A 427 13.74 -21.56 20.52
C ASN A 427 13.34 -20.21 19.88
N THR A 428 12.44 -19.46 20.52
CA THR A 428 11.99 -18.15 20.07
C THR A 428 11.78 -17.21 21.26
N ARG A 429 11.75 -15.91 20.97
CA ARG A 429 11.47 -14.87 21.97
C ARG A 429 9.96 -14.62 22.04
N PHE A 430 9.50 -14.24 23.23
CA PHE A 430 8.12 -13.86 23.50
C PHE A 430 8.10 -12.44 24.05
N ASP A 431 7.10 -11.67 23.65
CA ASP A 431 6.85 -10.32 24.16
C ASP A 431 6.35 -10.34 25.60
N ALA A 432 5.60 -11.40 25.94
CA ALA A 432 5.08 -11.63 27.28
C ALA A 432 4.98 -13.13 27.58
N VAL A 433 5.31 -13.50 28.81
CA VAL A 433 5.18 -14.86 29.33
C VAL A 433 4.44 -14.83 30.65
N ASN A 434 3.30 -15.52 30.71
CA ASN A 434 2.54 -15.76 31.94
C ASN A 434 2.64 -17.24 32.31
N LEU A 435 3.00 -17.53 33.55
CA LEU A 435 3.18 -18.89 34.04
C LEU A 435 2.40 -19.11 35.34
N GLY A 436 1.47 -20.07 35.32
CA GLY A 436 0.83 -20.66 36.49
C GLY A 436 1.59 -21.91 36.94
N LEU A 437 2.00 -21.98 38.20
CA LEU A 437 2.66 -23.17 38.77
C LEU A 437 1.76 -23.81 39.81
N ASN A 438 1.30 -25.03 39.50
CA ASN A 438 0.47 -25.85 40.34
C ASN A 438 1.36 -26.85 41.12
N LEU A 439 1.39 -26.69 42.44
CA LEU A 439 2.17 -27.53 43.33
C LEU A 439 1.24 -28.49 44.09
N PRO A 440 1.56 -29.80 44.14
CA PRO A 440 0.82 -30.72 44.98
C PRO A 440 1.06 -30.42 46.47
N PRO A 441 0.19 -30.94 47.37
CA PRO A 441 0.38 -30.81 48.80
C PRO A 441 1.79 -31.23 49.24
N GLY A 442 2.39 -30.49 50.17
CA GLY A 442 3.76 -30.74 50.66
C GLY A 442 4.86 -29.97 49.91
N TYR A 443 4.55 -29.35 48.77
CA TYR A 443 5.49 -28.51 48.03
C TYR A 443 5.19 -27.03 48.22
N LYS A 444 6.26 -26.22 48.29
CA LYS A 444 6.17 -24.77 48.39
C LYS A 444 7.21 -24.10 47.50
N LEU A 445 6.77 -23.11 46.73
CA LEU A 445 7.68 -22.25 45.98
C LEU A 445 8.36 -21.28 46.94
N LEU A 446 9.67 -21.44 47.16
CA LEU A 446 10.43 -20.53 48.02
C LEU A 446 10.67 -19.18 47.34
N ALA A 447 11.15 -19.20 46.10
CA ALA A 447 11.41 -18.03 45.27
C ALA A 447 11.37 -18.40 43.79
N ALA A 448 11.13 -17.40 42.93
CA ALA A 448 11.24 -17.52 41.48
C ALA A 448 12.20 -16.45 40.94
N PRO A 449 13.51 -16.60 41.16
CA PRO A 449 14.50 -15.63 40.69
C PRO A 449 14.51 -15.60 39.14
N GLY A 450 14.48 -14.41 38.56
CA GLY A 450 14.46 -14.19 37.11
C GLY A 450 13.07 -13.91 36.51
N ALA A 451 12.00 -14.00 37.32
CA ALA A 451 10.69 -13.46 36.95
C ALA A 451 10.62 -11.98 37.30
N ASP A 452 10.04 -11.16 36.41
CA ASP A 452 9.80 -9.74 36.68
C ASP A 452 8.81 -9.55 37.83
N LEU A 453 7.78 -10.41 37.86
CA LEU A 453 6.78 -10.47 38.92
C LEU A 453 6.50 -11.94 39.26
N ALA A 454 6.64 -12.31 40.54
CA ALA A 454 6.34 -13.66 41.03
C ALA A 454 5.37 -13.57 42.21
N HIS A 455 4.09 -13.89 41.96
CA HIS A 455 3.08 -13.90 43.00
C HIS A 455 3.00 -15.27 43.68
N GLY A 456 2.82 -15.29 44.99
CA GLY A 456 2.51 -16.51 45.73
C GLY A 456 3.72 -17.34 46.19
N SER A 457 4.95 -17.00 45.80
CA SER A 457 6.18 -17.57 46.40
C SER A 457 6.36 -17.12 47.85
N TRP A 458 7.02 -17.92 48.69
CA TRP A 458 7.31 -17.58 50.08
C TRP A 458 8.02 -16.23 50.19
N ALA A 459 9.05 -15.99 49.37
CA ALA A 459 9.79 -14.72 49.34
C ALA A 459 8.90 -13.51 48.96
N SER A 460 7.97 -13.69 48.01
CA SER A 460 7.09 -12.60 47.54
C SER A 460 5.95 -12.22 48.49
N ARG A 461 5.61 -13.09 49.44
CA ARG A 461 4.46 -12.87 50.34
C ARG A 461 4.78 -11.92 51.49
N TRP A 462 6.05 -11.66 51.76
CA TRP A 462 6.50 -10.81 52.84
C TRP A 462 6.13 -9.34 52.62
N ARG A 463 5.44 -8.76 53.60
CA ARG A 463 5.16 -7.32 53.69
C ARG A 463 6.08 -6.66 54.72
N LEU A 464 6.21 -5.33 54.64
CA LEU A 464 7.01 -4.56 55.61
C LEU A 464 6.55 -4.79 57.06
N LEU A 465 5.23 -4.88 57.29
CA LEU A 465 4.66 -5.14 58.60
C LEU A 465 5.08 -6.51 59.16
N ASP A 466 5.26 -7.51 58.30
CA ASP A 466 5.61 -8.87 58.72
C ASP A 466 7.02 -8.89 59.33
N PHE A 467 7.97 -8.21 58.69
CA PHE A 467 9.32 -8.06 59.22
C PHE A 467 9.34 -7.29 60.55
N PHE A 468 8.50 -6.26 60.67
CA PHE A 468 8.36 -5.51 61.92
C PHE A 468 7.82 -6.39 63.06
N LEU A 469 6.78 -7.17 62.79
CA LEU A 469 6.18 -8.07 63.77
C LEU A 469 7.15 -9.16 64.22
N ILE A 470 7.87 -9.79 63.27
CA ILE A 470 8.93 -10.76 63.59
C ILE A 470 10.02 -10.12 64.44
N SER A 471 10.43 -8.90 64.11
CA SER A 471 11.47 -8.19 64.85
C SER A 471 11.04 -7.91 66.29
N ILE A 472 9.81 -7.44 66.51
CA ILE A 472 9.27 -7.22 67.86
C ILE A 472 9.21 -8.52 68.66
N ILE A 473 8.67 -9.59 68.07
CA ILE A 473 8.55 -10.88 68.75
C ILE A 473 9.95 -11.42 69.11
N THR A 474 10.89 -11.32 68.17
CA THR A 474 12.28 -11.76 68.36
C THR A 474 12.99 -10.97 69.47
N VAL A 475 12.93 -9.64 69.42
CA VAL A 475 13.58 -8.77 70.42
C VAL A 475 12.89 -8.90 71.78
N GLY A 476 11.56 -9.01 71.81
CA GLY A 476 10.78 -9.24 73.03
C GLY A 476 11.16 -10.57 73.69
N ALA A 477 11.22 -11.66 72.92
CA ALA A 477 11.66 -12.96 73.40
C ALA A 477 13.12 -12.92 73.89
N TRP A 478 14.02 -12.23 73.16
CA TRP A 478 15.40 -12.03 73.58
C TRP A 478 15.47 -11.32 74.93
N ARG A 479 14.79 -10.17 75.06
CA ARG A 479 14.85 -9.33 76.27
C ARG A 479 14.20 -9.98 77.47
N LEU A 480 13.12 -10.73 77.28
CA LEU A 480 12.44 -11.41 78.37
C LEU A 480 13.15 -12.71 78.72
N LEU A 481 13.39 -13.61 77.78
CA LEU A 481 13.79 -15.00 78.05
C LEU A 481 15.26 -15.30 77.72
N GLY A 482 16.01 -14.32 77.20
CA GLY A 482 17.43 -14.45 76.86
C GLY A 482 17.69 -14.73 75.37
N PRO A 483 18.98 -14.70 74.95
CA PRO A 483 19.36 -14.76 73.54
C PRO A 483 18.95 -16.06 72.83
N ALA A 484 19.01 -17.21 73.51
CA ALA A 484 18.60 -18.49 72.93
C ALA A 484 17.10 -18.49 72.56
N ALA A 485 16.25 -17.92 73.42
CA ALA A 485 14.83 -17.79 73.16
C ALA A 485 14.53 -16.82 72.00
N GLY A 486 15.33 -15.74 71.87
CA GLY A 486 15.27 -14.84 70.72
C GLY A 486 15.55 -15.56 69.40
N VAL A 487 16.61 -16.38 69.34
CA VAL A 487 16.94 -17.17 68.14
C VAL A 487 15.85 -18.19 67.80
N VAL A 488 15.32 -18.90 68.80
CA VAL A 488 14.22 -19.85 68.61
C VAL A 488 12.98 -19.14 68.09
N ALA A 489 12.62 -17.98 68.65
CA ALA A 489 11.48 -17.19 68.21
C ALA A 489 11.65 -16.70 66.76
N LEU A 490 12.85 -16.23 66.39
CA LEU A 490 13.15 -15.79 65.03
C LEU A 490 12.95 -16.93 64.02
N LEU A 491 13.48 -18.12 64.30
CA LEU A 491 13.35 -19.28 63.42
C LEU A 491 11.91 -19.80 63.36
N ALA A 492 11.26 -19.97 64.52
CA ALA A 492 9.91 -20.50 64.60
C ALA A 492 8.90 -19.57 63.91
N VAL A 493 8.92 -18.27 64.21
CA VAL A 493 8.02 -17.31 63.60
C VAL A 493 8.43 -17.07 62.15
N GLY A 494 9.72 -16.87 61.85
CA GLY A 494 10.18 -16.63 60.47
C GLY A 494 9.79 -17.73 59.48
N LEU A 495 9.86 -19.00 59.90
CA LEU A 495 9.46 -20.13 59.04
C LEU A 495 7.94 -20.33 58.99
N SER A 496 7.22 -20.11 60.09
CA SER A 496 5.78 -20.38 60.16
C SER A 496 4.88 -19.21 59.75
N TYR A 497 5.38 -17.97 59.74
CA TYR A 497 4.56 -16.76 59.60
C TYR A 497 3.68 -16.75 58.34
N GLN A 498 4.21 -17.28 57.23
CA GLN A 498 3.52 -17.30 55.93
C GLN A 498 2.68 -18.58 55.72
N GLU A 499 2.55 -19.43 56.75
CA GLU A 499 1.65 -20.59 56.72
C GLU A 499 0.20 -20.18 56.99
N ALA A 500 -0.74 -20.94 56.42
CA ALA A 500 -2.15 -20.76 56.73
C ALA A 500 -2.40 -20.98 58.23
N ASN A 501 -3.12 -20.07 58.88
CA ASN A 501 -3.42 -20.10 60.31
C ASN A 501 -2.21 -19.99 61.25
N ALA A 502 -1.10 -19.39 60.79
CA ALA A 502 0.04 -19.11 61.66
C ALA A 502 -0.39 -18.25 62.87
N PRO A 503 -0.11 -18.67 64.12
CA PRO A 503 -0.58 -17.96 65.32
C PRO A 503 0.32 -16.76 65.66
N ALA A 504 0.65 -15.91 64.68
CA ALA A 504 1.60 -14.81 64.82
C ALA A 504 1.22 -13.83 65.95
N TRP A 505 -0.07 -13.48 66.04
CA TRP A 505 -0.58 -12.60 67.09
C TRP A 505 -0.59 -13.25 68.47
N VAL A 506 -0.71 -14.58 68.55
CA VAL A 506 -0.71 -15.29 69.84
C VAL A 506 0.67 -15.15 70.49
N TRP A 507 1.75 -15.29 69.71
CA TRP A 507 3.11 -15.09 70.22
C TRP A 507 3.32 -13.69 70.80
N LEU A 508 2.83 -12.65 70.11
CA LEU A 508 2.92 -11.28 70.60
C LEU A 508 2.14 -11.10 71.92
N ASN A 509 0.90 -11.60 71.98
CA ASN A 509 0.08 -11.52 73.20
C ASN A 509 0.71 -12.26 74.39
N LEU A 510 1.31 -13.43 74.15
CA LEU A 510 2.03 -14.18 75.18
C LEU A 510 3.26 -13.43 75.71
N LEU A 511 4.01 -12.76 74.82
CA LEU A 511 5.13 -11.92 75.22
C LEU A 511 4.67 -10.71 76.06
N ILE A 512 3.56 -10.07 75.67
CA ILE A 512 2.96 -8.97 76.44
C ILE A 512 2.52 -9.46 77.82
N ALA A 513 1.83 -10.60 77.89
CA ALA A 513 1.40 -11.18 79.16
C ALA A 513 2.59 -11.52 80.08
N MET A 514 3.65 -12.13 79.55
CA MET A 514 4.88 -12.37 80.32
C MET A 514 5.57 -11.09 80.78
N ALA A 515 5.61 -10.05 79.94
CA ALA A 515 6.18 -8.77 80.32
C ALA A 515 5.38 -8.13 81.46
N LEU A 516 4.05 -8.15 81.38
CA LEU A 516 3.17 -7.65 82.43
C LEU A 516 3.32 -8.44 83.73
N LEU A 517 3.43 -9.77 83.67
CA LEU A 517 3.65 -10.62 84.85
C LEU A 517 4.95 -10.28 85.59
N ARG A 518 5.99 -9.78 84.91
CA ARG A 518 7.24 -9.36 85.56
C ARG A 518 7.17 -8.00 86.25
N VAL A 519 6.20 -7.18 85.86
CA VAL A 519 6.04 -5.81 86.37
C VAL A 519 4.85 -5.73 87.34
N ALA A 520 3.99 -6.76 87.34
CA ALA A 520 2.87 -6.87 88.27
C ALA A 520 3.39 -6.89 89.73
N PRO A 521 2.79 -6.11 90.64
CA PRO A 521 3.11 -6.17 92.05
C PRO A 521 2.79 -7.55 92.61
N GLU A 522 3.51 -7.98 93.65
CA GLU A 522 3.20 -9.22 94.36
C GLU A 522 1.81 -9.09 95.02
N GLY A 523 0.82 -9.83 94.52
CA GLY A 523 -0.57 -9.81 95.01
C GLY A 523 -1.58 -10.25 93.97
#